data_AF-A0A2T0U3M9-F1
#
_entry.id   AF-A0A2T0U3M9-F1
#
_cell.length_a   1.000
_cell.length_b   1.000
_cell.length_c   1.000
_cell.angle_alpha   90.00
_cell.angle_beta   90.00
_cell.angle_gamma   90.00
#
_symmetry.space_group_name_H-M   'P 1'
#
loop_
_entity.id
_entity.type
_entity.pdbx_description
1 polymer ?
#
loop_
_entity_poly.entity_id
_entity_poly.type
_entity_poly.pdbx_seq_one_letter_code
_entity_poly.pdbx_strand_id
1 'polypeptide(L)'
;MTALLPVRPTPQPGEPLTAYAGRLAEANGVTRRRVLPAHRHDVGVPEDELETVAALAGLDAGTAARLTMDRYPPTVRGRGKTHRGGWLLHFSVEWVCLCCTPLTGRRELFWQSALSPVCRDCRLLLVQARSLAESVTVPSPRLVDLVGELTSLAEASVFHQSARLRLGSFRRVCAVVAPTIDDQWPDRPSGLPALDVAAARRWGVFPSPDPGTVAVILSAAAPALHSGYHRDRLLRESAQRRRRGHTLTVPPQHVPNAGRYLPKRPPSPPKTAPILAGFNRDDARRLLWLTTHLAHQVKRHGIRPDHVPALLPAPGEDGLPDPAVWRTRWHFAIALHMLLTHVHDGATSSARACHAFGTTDDDASLLLDGIRLGRGIHDLDAARLTDAVDALVDGGLVDYQRRRDTLRPVTRLPRLPLAAGRLPEIDGHPGHDLALTWIWTRLTHGPAFTSPRPFIADRHVRAFDAAIDPETRLTLAETGQQLLADADVTTIPTTHATWAPVTRRYG
;
A
#
# COMPACT_ATOMS: atom_id res chain seq x y z
N MET A 1 45.88 23.42 -8.48
CA MET A 1 45.25 24.43 -7.61
C MET A 1 44.35 25.30 -8.48
N THR A 2 43.05 25.03 -8.49
CA THR A 2 42.06 25.89 -9.15
C THR A 2 41.90 27.15 -8.32
N ALA A 3 42.28 28.30 -8.87
CA ALA A 3 42.17 29.58 -8.16
C ALA A 3 40.69 30.01 -8.06
N LEU A 4 40.29 30.50 -6.88
CA LEU A 4 38.98 31.10 -6.65
C LEU A 4 38.70 32.22 -7.66
N LEU A 5 37.45 32.31 -8.13
CA LEU A 5 37.03 33.44 -8.96
C LEU A 5 36.86 34.72 -8.11
N PRO A 6 37.22 35.90 -8.65
CA PRO A 6 37.12 37.17 -7.93
C PRO A 6 35.70 37.50 -7.45
N VAL A 7 34.71 37.36 -8.32
CA VAL A 7 33.30 37.64 -8.02
C VAL A 7 32.56 36.34 -7.74
N ARG A 8 31.91 36.24 -6.58
CA ARG A 8 31.24 35.02 -6.12
C ARG A 8 29.78 35.33 -5.78
N PRO A 9 28.87 35.31 -6.77
CA PRO A 9 27.46 35.51 -6.51
C PRO A 9 26.95 34.43 -5.55
N THR A 10 26.08 34.84 -4.63
CA THR A 10 25.38 33.90 -3.74
C THR A 10 24.39 33.05 -4.57
N PRO A 11 24.38 31.72 -4.39
CA PRO A 11 23.37 30.89 -5.01
C PRO A 11 21.97 31.26 -4.52
N GLN A 12 21.02 31.34 -5.46
CA GLN A 12 19.62 31.62 -5.13
C GLN A 12 18.91 30.34 -4.62
N PRO A 13 17.89 30.46 -3.74
CA PRO A 13 17.13 29.31 -3.28
C PRO A 13 16.52 28.52 -4.45
N GLY A 14 16.85 27.23 -4.53
CA GLY A 14 16.37 26.35 -5.59
C GLY A 14 16.99 26.59 -6.95
N GLU A 15 18.08 27.34 -7.06
CA GLU A 15 18.80 27.56 -8.32
C GLU A 15 19.49 26.27 -8.81
N PRO A 16 19.39 25.93 -10.11
CA PRO A 16 20.15 24.82 -10.67
C PRO A 16 21.62 25.16 -10.91
N LEU A 17 22.51 24.17 -10.75
CA LEU A 17 23.96 24.26 -10.96
C LEU A 17 24.33 24.90 -12.31
N THR A 18 23.63 24.56 -13.38
CA THR A 18 23.86 25.07 -14.73
C THR A 18 23.55 26.56 -14.87
N ALA A 19 22.51 27.05 -14.17
CA ALA A 19 22.18 28.48 -14.10
C ALA A 19 23.18 29.23 -13.20
N TYR A 20 23.50 28.65 -12.04
CA TYR A 20 24.50 29.21 -11.13
C TYR A 20 25.87 29.34 -11.81
N ALA A 21 26.33 28.30 -12.50
CA ALA A 21 27.57 28.30 -13.25
C ALA A 21 27.56 29.35 -14.39
N GLY A 22 26.40 29.59 -15.01
CA GLY A 22 26.21 30.67 -15.97
C GLY A 22 26.41 32.05 -15.34
N ARG A 23 25.74 32.33 -14.22
CA ARG A 23 25.88 33.59 -13.47
C ARG A 23 27.28 33.80 -12.92
N LEU A 24 27.91 32.75 -12.39
CA LEU A 24 29.28 32.80 -11.91
C LEU A 24 30.26 33.13 -13.05
N ALA A 25 30.06 32.53 -14.22
CA ALA A 25 30.90 32.80 -15.38
C ALA A 25 30.71 34.24 -15.91
N GLU A 26 29.45 34.68 -16.03
CA GLU A 26 29.09 36.03 -16.45
C GLU A 26 29.68 37.11 -15.52
N ALA A 27 29.54 36.92 -14.20
CA ALA A 27 30.06 37.85 -13.19
C ALA A 27 31.59 37.99 -13.21
N ASN A 28 32.31 37.05 -13.83
CA ASN A 28 33.76 37.06 -13.94
C ASN A 28 34.25 37.23 -15.39
N GLY A 29 33.36 37.50 -16.34
CA GLY A 29 33.73 37.68 -17.76
C GLY A 29 34.35 36.44 -18.41
N VAL A 30 34.06 35.24 -17.91
CA VAL A 30 34.55 33.97 -18.46
C VAL A 30 33.44 33.19 -19.12
N THR A 31 33.79 32.20 -19.94
CA THR A 31 32.79 31.31 -20.54
C THR A 31 32.28 30.29 -19.52
N ARG A 32 30.99 29.94 -19.56
CA ARG A 32 30.41 28.89 -18.70
C ARG A 32 31.22 27.59 -18.75
N ARG A 33 31.77 27.23 -19.91
CA ARG A 33 32.60 26.03 -20.11
C ARG A 33 33.85 25.97 -19.22
N ARG A 34 34.36 27.12 -18.76
CA ARG A 34 35.47 27.19 -17.80
C ARG A 34 35.04 26.89 -16.36
N VAL A 35 33.75 27.02 -16.06
CA VAL A 35 33.18 26.75 -14.73
C VAL A 35 32.58 25.35 -14.69
N LEU A 36 31.76 25.00 -15.68
CA LEU A 36 31.06 23.72 -15.78
C LEU A 36 31.05 23.25 -17.25
N PRO A 37 31.41 22.00 -17.55
CA PRO A 37 31.39 21.48 -18.92
C PRO A 37 30.03 21.68 -19.62
N ALA A 38 30.04 22.03 -20.91
CA ALA A 38 28.81 22.39 -21.65
C ALA A 38 27.76 21.28 -21.72
N HIS A 39 28.19 20.01 -21.67
CA HIS A 39 27.31 18.85 -21.76
C HIS A 39 26.67 18.48 -20.42
N ARG A 40 26.98 19.21 -19.33
CA ARG A 40 26.46 18.89 -18.01
C ARG A 40 25.05 19.40 -17.79
N HIS A 41 24.30 18.54 -17.14
CA HIS A 41 22.97 18.77 -16.61
C HIS A 41 23.03 18.79 -15.09
N ASP A 42 21.97 19.23 -14.44
CA ASP A 42 21.90 19.36 -12.98
C ASP A 42 21.65 18.02 -12.27
N VAL A 43 21.96 16.89 -12.91
CA VAL A 43 21.80 15.54 -12.36
C VAL A 43 22.91 14.62 -12.87
N GLY A 44 23.36 13.69 -12.01
CA GLY A 44 24.48 12.80 -12.30
C GLY A 44 25.80 13.57 -12.44
N VAL A 45 25.99 14.64 -11.67
CA VAL A 45 27.20 15.47 -11.72
C VAL A 45 28.34 14.72 -11.03
N PRO A 46 29.48 14.50 -11.69
CA PRO A 46 30.66 13.91 -11.03
C PRO A 46 31.13 14.74 -9.84
N GLU A 47 31.63 14.08 -8.81
CA GLU A 47 32.06 14.72 -7.55
C GLU A 47 33.19 15.72 -7.79
N ASP A 48 34.18 15.38 -8.62
CA ASP A 48 35.30 16.23 -9.00
C ASP A 48 34.87 17.49 -9.77
N GLU A 49 33.87 17.37 -10.65
CA GLU A 49 33.31 18.52 -11.36
C GLU A 49 32.53 19.43 -10.40
N LEU A 50 31.77 18.86 -9.46
CA LEU A 50 31.03 19.63 -8.47
C LEU A 50 31.98 20.33 -7.48
N GLU A 51 33.02 19.64 -7.03
CA GLU A 51 34.11 20.20 -6.22
C GLU A 51 34.83 21.33 -6.94
N THR A 52 35.03 21.20 -8.25
CA THR A 52 35.62 22.27 -9.07
C THR A 52 34.74 23.51 -9.07
N VAL A 53 33.42 23.36 -9.28
CA VAL A 53 32.50 24.51 -9.21
C VAL A 53 32.50 25.11 -7.79
N ALA A 54 32.46 24.28 -6.76
CA ALA A 54 32.50 24.71 -5.37
C ALA A 54 33.78 25.50 -5.05
N ALA A 55 34.94 25.00 -5.50
CA ALA A 55 36.24 25.64 -5.31
C ALA A 55 36.37 26.95 -6.08
N LEU A 56 35.83 27.05 -7.31
CA LEU A 56 35.81 28.31 -8.07
C LEU A 56 34.90 29.35 -7.41
N ALA A 57 33.77 28.90 -6.88
CA ALA A 57 32.73 29.72 -6.29
C ALA A 57 32.92 30.05 -4.80
N GLY A 58 33.87 29.39 -4.12
CA GLY A 58 34.04 29.49 -2.67
C GLY A 58 32.85 28.95 -1.88
N LEU A 59 32.19 27.89 -2.38
CA LEU A 59 31.05 27.25 -1.72
C LEU A 59 31.50 26.03 -0.91
N ASP A 60 30.81 25.74 0.19
CA ASP A 60 30.92 24.44 0.85
C ASP A 60 30.23 23.35 0.02
N ALA A 61 30.63 22.09 0.25
CA ALA A 61 30.12 20.93 -0.46
C ALA A 61 28.59 20.77 -0.32
N GLY A 62 28.03 21.11 0.84
CA GLY A 62 26.58 21.07 1.07
C GLY A 62 25.84 22.09 0.21
N THR A 63 26.34 23.32 0.12
CA THR A 63 25.77 24.36 -0.74
C THR A 63 25.86 24.00 -2.22
N ALA A 64 27.00 23.48 -2.68
CA ALA A 64 27.15 23.02 -4.06
C ALA A 64 26.19 21.85 -4.38
N ALA A 65 26.07 20.87 -3.47
CA ALA A 65 25.15 19.75 -3.65
C ALA A 65 23.68 20.19 -3.75
N ARG A 66 23.28 21.27 -3.07
CA ARG A 66 21.92 21.83 -3.15
C ARG A 66 21.53 22.37 -4.53
N LEU A 67 22.50 22.65 -5.39
CA LEU A 67 22.29 23.10 -6.78
C LEU A 67 21.98 21.96 -7.74
N THR A 68 22.06 20.71 -7.27
CA THR A 68 21.90 19.52 -8.11
C THR A 68 20.66 18.71 -7.70
N MET A 69 20.12 17.96 -8.65
CA MET A 69 19.10 16.95 -8.41
C MET A 69 19.65 15.70 -7.70
N ASP A 70 20.97 15.54 -7.57
CA ASP A 70 21.60 14.36 -7.00
C ASP A 70 21.35 14.19 -5.50
N ARG A 71 21.05 15.29 -4.79
CA ARG A 71 20.58 15.25 -3.41
C ARG A 71 19.26 14.49 -3.24
N TYR A 72 18.44 14.40 -4.30
CA TYR A 72 17.12 13.80 -4.20
C TYR A 72 17.16 12.28 -4.38
N PRO A 73 16.25 11.55 -3.71
CA PRO A 73 16.19 10.10 -3.85
C PRO A 73 15.78 9.69 -5.28
N PRO A 74 16.06 8.44 -5.69
CA PRO A 74 15.72 7.95 -7.03
C PRO A 74 14.24 8.02 -7.41
N THR A 75 13.34 8.16 -6.45
CA THR A 75 11.91 8.42 -6.69
C THR A 75 11.69 9.76 -7.39
N VAL A 76 12.50 10.78 -7.07
CA VAL A 76 12.44 12.12 -7.66
C VAL A 76 13.38 12.20 -8.86
N ARG A 77 14.68 11.98 -8.65
CA ARG A 77 15.70 12.14 -9.72
C ARG A 77 15.78 10.97 -10.72
N GLY A 78 15.03 9.90 -10.50
CA GLY A 78 15.08 8.70 -11.35
C GLY A 78 16.27 7.77 -11.06
N ARG A 79 16.29 6.63 -11.75
CA ARG A 79 17.26 5.53 -11.52
C ARG A 79 18.22 5.33 -12.68
N GLY A 80 19.43 4.88 -12.33
CA GLY A 80 20.50 4.54 -13.27
C GLY A 80 21.08 5.77 -13.97
N LYS A 81 22.03 5.54 -14.89
CA LYS A 81 22.74 6.60 -15.63
C LYS A 81 21.83 7.52 -16.43
N THR A 82 20.67 7.01 -16.84
CA THR A 82 19.69 7.75 -17.64
C THR A 82 18.55 8.36 -16.81
N HIS A 83 18.60 8.27 -15.48
CA HIS A 83 17.64 8.93 -14.58
C HIS A 83 16.17 8.61 -14.88
N ARG A 84 15.89 7.34 -15.20
CA ARG A 84 14.58 6.89 -15.67
C ARG A 84 13.63 6.56 -14.52
N GLY A 85 12.32 6.76 -14.73
CA GLY A 85 11.29 6.29 -13.81
C GLY A 85 11.10 7.14 -12.55
N GLY A 86 11.76 8.31 -12.49
CA GLY A 86 11.51 9.36 -11.49
C GLY A 86 10.58 10.45 -12.03
N TRP A 87 10.55 11.58 -11.34
CA TRP A 87 9.80 12.78 -11.72
C TRP A 87 10.59 13.71 -12.64
N LEU A 88 11.90 13.49 -12.78
CA LEU A 88 12.76 14.23 -13.71
C LEU A 88 12.21 14.13 -15.15
N LEU A 89 12.24 15.25 -15.87
CA LEU A 89 11.94 15.33 -17.29
C LEU A 89 13.10 14.73 -18.10
N HIS A 90 12.90 14.51 -19.40
CA HIS A 90 14.03 14.16 -20.25
C HIS A 90 15.04 15.33 -20.31
N PHE A 91 16.34 15.06 -20.33
CA PHE A 91 17.39 16.09 -20.26
C PHE A 91 17.37 17.11 -21.41
N SER A 92 16.66 16.81 -22.51
CA SER A 92 16.45 17.73 -23.63
C SER A 92 15.28 18.69 -23.43
N VAL A 93 14.49 18.51 -22.36
CA VAL A 93 13.33 19.33 -22.04
C VAL A 93 13.78 20.39 -21.06
N GLU A 94 13.61 21.65 -21.46
CA GLU A 94 13.88 22.81 -20.62
C GLU A 94 12.60 23.61 -20.46
N TRP A 95 12.16 23.78 -19.22
CA TRP A 95 11.01 24.62 -18.88
C TRP A 95 11.48 25.98 -18.38
N VAL A 96 10.76 27.01 -18.78
CA VAL A 96 11.08 28.41 -18.50
C VAL A 96 9.82 29.16 -18.10
N CYS A 97 9.98 30.19 -17.28
CA CYS A 97 8.90 31.13 -17.00
C CYS A 97 9.03 32.32 -17.95
N LEU A 98 7.95 32.66 -18.66
CA LEU A 98 7.93 33.78 -19.59
C LEU A 98 8.10 35.16 -18.93
N CYS A 99 7.93 35.26 -17.61
CA CYS A 99 8.13 36.51 -16.88
C CYS A 99 9.52 36.58 -16.22
N CYS A 100 9.83 35.69 -15.28
CA CYS A 100 11.06 35.84 -14.51
C CYS A 100 12.32 35.41 -15.27
N THR A 101 12.24 34.49 -16.24
CA THR A 101 13.42 34.12 -17.00
C THR A 101 13.94 35.28 -17.86
N PRO A 102 13.13 35.95 -18.71
CA PRO A 102 13.64 37.08 -19.50
C PRO A 102 14.07 38.26 -18.63
N LEU A 103 13.38 38.52 -17.52
CA LEU A 103 13.64 39.69 -16.67
C LEU A 103 14.89 39.54 -15.80
N THR A 104 15.14 38.35 -15.24
CA THR A 104 16.19 38.16 -14.22
C THR A 104 17.13 36.99 -14.50
N GLY A 105 16.94 36.27 -15.60
CA GLY A 105 17.65 35.03 -15.89
C GLY A 105 17.25 33.88 -14.96
N ARG A 106 16.21 34.04 -14.13
CA ARG A 106 15.86 33.08 -13.10
C ARG A 106 15.45 31.72 -13.68
N ARG A 107 15.99 30.69 -13.05
CA ARG A 107 15.73 29.26 -13.26
C ARG A 107 15.53 28.60 -11.90
N GLU A 108 14.65 27.60 -11.82
CA GLU A 108 14.53 26.76 -10.64
C GLU A 108 14.87 25.30 -10.97
N LEU A 109 15.54 24.63 -10.05
CA LEU A 109 15.97 23.24 -10.14
C LEU A 109 14.79 22.30 -10.37
N PHE A 110 13.66 22.54 -9.69
CA PHE A 110 12.47 21.71 -9.84
C PHE A 110 11.71 21.89 -11.16
N TRP A 111 11.99 22.93 -11.95
CA TRP A 111 11.42 23.06 -13.30
C TRP A 111 11.95 21.99 -14.26
N GLN A 112 12.98 21.24 -13.86
CA GLN A 112 13.46 20.05 -14.56
C GLN A 112 12.67 18.80 -14.22
N SER A 113 11.62 18.93 -13.40
CA SER A 113 10.79 17.83 -12.95
C SER A 113 9.32 18.13 -13.19
N ALA A 114 8.55 17.08 -13.44
CA ALA A 114 7.10 17.18 -13.56
C ALA A 114 6.38 17.49 -12.23
N LEU A 115 7.11 17.72 -11.12
CA LEU A 115 6.52 18.17 -9.87
C LEU A 115 6.21 19.67 -9.89
N SER A 116 6.81 20.43 -10.80
CA SER A 116 6.70 21.90 -10.85
C SER A 116 6.46 22.39 -12.29
N PRO A 117 5.26 22.18 -12.86
CA PRO A 117 4.89 22.72 -14.17
C PRO A 117 4.52 24.22 -14.15
N VAL A 118 4.58 24.87 -12.99
CA VAL A 118 4.23 26.29 -12.81
C VAL A 118 5.35 27.04 -12.12
N CYS A 119 5.53 28.32 -12.48
CA CYS A 119 6.31 29.24 -11.67
C CYS A 119 5.46 29.67 -10.48
N ARG A 120 5.91 29.39 -9.24
CA ARG A 120 5.16 29.71 -8.02
C ARG A 120 5.09 31.21 -7.73
N ASP A 121 6.12 31.95 -8.13
CA ASP A 121 6.21 33.39 -7.87
C ASP A 121 5.36 34.19 -8.84
N CYS A 122 5.49 33.92 -10.14
CA CYS A 122 4.67 34.56 -11.17
C CYS A 122 3.26 33.98 -11.25
N ARG A 123 3.02 32.80 -10.65
CA ARG A 123 1.79 32.01 -10.79
C ARG A 123 1.41 31.86 -12.27
N LEU A 124 2.34 31.36 -13.06
CA LEU A 124 2.15 31.10 -14.49
C LEU A 124 2.55 29.69 -14.82
N LEU A 125 1.85 29.07 -15.77
CA LEU A 125 2.30 27.82 -16.37
C LEU A 125 3.65 28.05 -17.05
N LEU A 126 4.59 27.13 -16.84
CA LEU A 126 5.87 27.16 -17.54
C LEU A 126 5.66 26.83 -19.03
N VAL A 127 6.62 27.21 -19.86
CA VAL A 127 6.66 26.83 -21.28
C VAL A 127 7.98 26.16 -21.61
N GLN A 128 8.03 25.40 -22.70
CA GLN A 128 9.30 24.86 -23.18
C GLN A 128 10.16 25.98 -23.79
N ALA A 129 11.45 26.03 -23.45
CA ALA A 129 12.37 27.11 -23.85
C ALA A 129 12.45 27.39 -25.36
N ARG A 130 12.18 26.38 -26.19
CA ARG A 130 12.25 26.46 -27.66
C ARG A 130 10.88 26.59 -28.33
N SER A 131 9.82 26.72 -27.56
CA SER A 131 8.46 26.87 -28.07
C SER A 131 8.18 28.34 -28.38
N LEU A 132 7.57 28.61 -29.54
CA LEU A 132 7.04 29.92 -29.93
C LEU A 132 5.65 30.20 -29.31
N ALA A 133 5.22 29.41 -28.32
CA ALA A 133 3.88 29.52 -27.76
C ALA A 133 3.69 30.84 -26.99
N GLU A 134 2.67 31.60 -27.40
CA GLU A 134 2.27 32.90 -26.81
C GLU A 134 1.47 32.79 -25.51
N SER A 135 1.11 31.57 -25.09
CA SER A 135 0.03 31.38 -24.11
C SER A 135 0.49 31.55 -22.67
N VAL A 136 0.27 32.74 -22.11
CA VAL A 136 0.32 33.01 -20.67
C VAL A 136 -0.96 32.47 -20.04
N THR A 137 -0.96 31.20 -19.62
CA THR A 137 -2.08 30.64 -18.83
C THR A 137 -1.81 30.82 -17.35
N VAL A 138 -2.70 31.55 -16.68
CA VAL A 138 -2.72 31.61 -15.21
C VAL A 138 -3.27 30.27 -14.69
N PRO A 139 -2.49 29.48 -13.95
CA PRO A 139 -2.92 28.22 -13.38
C PRO A 139 -3.93 28.48 -12.24
N SER A 140 -4.84 27.54 -12.04
CA SER A 140 -5.74 27.58 -10.87
C SER A 140 -4.93 27.70 -9.56
N PRO A 141 -5.41 28.46 -8.55
CA PRO A 141 -4.73 28.56 -7.25
C PRO A 141 -4.46 27.18 -6.62
N ARG A 142 -5.42 26.26 -6.76
CA ARG A 142 -5.29 24.87 -6.29
C ARG A 142 -4.11 24.13 -6.90
N LEU A 143 -3.79 24.39 -8.17
CA LEU A 143 -2.61 23.79 -8.82
C LEU A 143 -1.32 24.37 -8.25
N VAL A 144 -1.27 25.68 -7.98
CA VAL A 144 -0.10 26.32 -7.34
C VAL A 144 0.13 25.73 -5.94
N ASP A 145 -0.93 25.57 -5.15
CA ASP A 145 -0.88 24.95 -3.82
C ASP A 145 -0.42 23.50 -3.88
N LEU A 146 -0.95 22.72 -4.84
CA LEU A 146 -0.53 21.34 -5.09
C LEU A 146 0.96 21.27 -5.43
N VAL A 147 1.45 22.14 -6.31
CA VAL A 147 2.88 22.19 -6.67
C VAL A 147 3.72 22.60 -5.45
N GLY A 148 3.22 23.49 -4.60
CA GLY A 148 3.80 23.79 -3.30
C GLY A 148 3.95 22.54 -2.43
N GLU A 149 2.87 21.77 -2.24
CA GLU A 149 2.89 20.52 -1.47
C GLU A 149 3.86 19.49 -2.08
N LEU A 150 3.83 19.31 -3.40
CA LEU A 150 4.71 18.36 -4.09
C LEU A 150 6.18 18.73 -3.96
N THR A 151 6.51 20.03 -4.03
CA THR A 151 7.88 20.52 -3.84
C THR A 151 8.32 20.30 -2.39
N SER A 152 7.48 20.62 -1.41
CA SER A 152 7.75 20.35 0.01
C SER A 152 7.93 18.86 0.31
N LEU A 153 7.13 17.99 -0.32
CA LEU A 153 7.29 16.55 -0.23
C LEU A 153 8.61 16.08 -0.86
N ALA A 154 9.04 16.67 -1.98
CA ALA A 154 10.31 16.34 -2.61
C ALA A 154 11.50 16.72 -1.72
N GLU A 155 11.44 17.89 -1.10
CA GLU A 155 12.43 18.33 -0.11
C GLU A 155 12.46 17.39 1.11
N ALA A 156 11.31 17.10 1.71
CA ALA A 156 11.20 16.16 2.83
C ALA A 156 11.69 14.75 2.46
N SER A 157 11.56 14.34 1.18
CA SER A 157 11.98 13.02 0.71
C SER A 157 13.49 12.80 0.79
N VAL A 158 14.30 13.84 0.90
CA VAL A 158 15.75 13.71 1.15
C VAL A 158 15.98 12.96 2.46
N PHE A 159 15.22 13.26 3.51
CA PHE A 159 15.42 12.71 4.85
C PHE A 159 14.37 11.66 5.25
N HIS A 160 13.14 11.74 4.73
CA HIS A 160 12.01 10.95 5.22
C HIS A 160 11.53 9.90 4.21
N GLN A 161 11.53 8.63 4.62
CA GLN A 161 11.05 7.51 3.80
C GLN A 161 9.56 7.61 3.46
N SER A 162 8.72 8.11 4.38
CA SER A 162 7.28 8.30 4.15
C SER A 162 7.01 9.24 2.96
N ALA A 163 7.74 10.36 2.87
CA ALA A 163 7.66 11.29 1.75
C ALA A 163 8.09 10.63 0.42
N ARG A 164 9.15 9.79 0.45
CA ARG A 164 9.58 8.99 -0.73
C ARG A 164 8.49 8.04 -1.20
N LEU A 165 7.83 7.34 -0.27
CA LEU A 165 6.74 6.40 -0.59
C LEU A 165 5.52 7.13 -1.15
N ARG A 166 5.16 8.28 -0.56
CA ARG A 166 4.03 9.11 -1.01
C ARG A 166 4.23 9.62 -2.42
N LEU A 167 5.39 10.23 -2.73
CA LEU A 167 5.74 10.66 -4.08
C LEU A 167 5.81 9.49 -5.07
N GLY A 168 6.35 8.34 -4.65
CA GLY A 168 6.42 7.15 -5.51
C GLY A 168 5.04 6.58 -5.83
N SER A 169 4.14 6.57 -4.85
CA SER A 169 2.74 6.18 -5.03
C SER A 169 2.01 7.14 -5.96
N PHE A 170 2.16 8.44 -5.73
CA PHE A 170 1.54 9.47 -6.55
C PHE A 170 2.00 9.42 -8.01
N ARG A 171 3.29 9.18 -8.26
CA ARG A 171 3.83 9.00 -9.61
C ARG A 171 3.19 7.82 -10.33
N ARG A 172 2.94 6.72 -9.62
CA ARG A 172 2.29 5.53 -10.20
C ARG A 172 0.86 5.83 -10.62
N VAL A 173 0.12 6.59 -9.82
CA VAL A 173 -1.23 7.06 -10.19
C VAL A 173 -1.16 7.91 -11.45
N CYS A 174 -0.29 8.93 -11.48
CA CYS A 174 -0.13 9.79 -12.66
C CYS A 174 0.24 8.98 -13.92
N ALA A 175 1.15 8.00 -13.80
CA ALA A 175 1.54 7.13 -14.90
C ALA A 175 0.43 6.19 -15.38
N VAL A 176 -0.58 5.93 -14.55
CA VAL A 176 -1.73 5.11 -14.90
C VAL A 176 -2.83 5.97 -15.54
N VAL A 177 -3.07 7.17 -14.99
CA VAL A 177 -4.02 8.17 -15.48
C VAL A 177 -3.62 8.72 -16.85
N ALA A 178 -2.36 9.09 -17.03
CA ALA A 178 -1.88 9.77 -18.23
C ALA A 178 -2.20 9.08 -19.57
N PRO A 179 -2.11 7.75 -19.73
CA PRO A 179 -2.52 7.09 -20.97
C PRO A 179 -4.03 6.90 -21.13
N THR A 180 -4.84 7.06 -20.08
CA THR A 180 -6.30 6.82 -20.09
C THR A 180 -7.14 8.09 -19.88
N ILE A 181 -6.49 9.23 -19.71
CA ILE A 181 -7.11 10.53 -19.54
C ILE A 181 -7.73 10.99 -20.88
N ASP A 182 -8.91 11.57 -20.80
CA ASP A 182 -9.63 12.20 -21.89
C ASP A 182 -10.43 13.39 -21.33
N ASP A 183 -11.32 13.97 -22.13
CA ASP A 183 -12.11 15.12 -21.71
C ASP A 183 -13.20 14.80 -20.68
N GLN A 184 -13.53 13.53 -20.49
CA GLN A 184 -14.59 13.08 -19.59
C GLN A 184 -14.04 12.54 -18.27
N TRP A 185 -12.74 12.23 -18.18
CA TRP A 185 -12.16 11.58 -17.00
C TRP A 185 -10.63 11.73 -16.92
N PRO A 186 -10.05 11.81 -15.71
CA PRO A 186 -10.75 11.90 -14.41
C PRO A 186 -11.46 13.23 -14.22
N ASP A 187 -12.35 13.29 -13.22
CA ASP A 187 -12.92 14.56 -12.78
C ASP A 187 -11.78 15.55 -12.48
N ARG A 188 -11.80 16.68 -13.18
CA ARG A 188 -10.74 17.70 -13.10
C ARG A 188 -11.32 19.05 -12.69
N PRO A 189 -10.62 19.81 -11.84
CA PRO A 189 -11.01 21.19 -11.52
C PRO A 189 -11.15 22.04 -12.79
N SER A 190 -12.08 23.00 -12.77
CA SER A 190 -12.18 24.02 -13.81
C SER A 190 -10.96 24.97 -13.77
N GLY A 191 -10.68 25.63 -14.90
CA GLY A 191 -9.56 26.59 -15.00
C GLY A 191 -8.18 25.96 -15.20
N LEU A 192 -8.12 24.73 -15.72
CA LEU A 192 -6.89 24.09 -16.17
C LEU A 192 -6.69 24.30 -17.69
N PRO A 193 -5.44 24.23 -18.19
CA PRO A 193 -5.16 24.25 -19.63
C PRO A 193 -5.91 23.14 -20.37
N ALA A 194 -6.10 23.33 -21.68
CA ALA A 194 -6.64 22.28 -22.54
C ALA A 194 -5.75 21.03 -22.49
N LEU A 195 -6.38 19.86 -22.40
CA LEU A 195 -5.68 18.58 -22.36
C LEU A 195 -5.17 18.22 -23.75
N ASP A 196 -3.85 18.17 -23.92
CA ASP A 196 -3.24 17.48 -25.06
C ASP A 196 -3.14 15.98 -24.73
N VAL A 197 -4.09 15.21 -25.24
CA VAL A 197 -4.16 13.75 -25.07
C VAL A 197 -2.93 13.05 -25.66
N ALA A 198 -2.39 13.55 -26.78
CA ALA A 198 -1.20 12.96 -27.40
C ALA A 198 0.04 13.20 -26.51
N ALA A 199 0.18 14.39 -25.95
CA ALA A 199 1.21 14.67 -24.95
C ALA A 199 1.03 13.83 -23.68
N ALA A 200 -0.19 13.66 -23.19
CA ALA A 200 -0.48 12.87 -21.99
C ALA A 200 -0.03 11.41 -22.17
N ARG A 201 -0.31 10.82 -23.33
CA ARG A 201 0.07 9.44 -23.67
C ARG A 201 1.58 9.23 -23.81
N ARG A 202 2.38 10.29 -23.95
CA ARG A 202 3.86 10.22 -23.90
C ARG A 202 4.40 10.01 -22.49
N TRP A 203 3.56 10.13 -21.46
CA TRP A 203 3.95 9.86 -20.08
C TRP A 203 4.36 8.39 -19.90
N GLY A 204 5.63 8.16 -19.60
CA GLY A 204 6.17 6.81 -19.43
C GLY A 204 7.45 6.79 -18.61
N VAL A 205 8.56 6.52 -19.29
CA VAL A 205 9.91 6.50 -18.69
C VAL A 205 10.25 7.85 -18.07
N PHE A 206 9.92 8.91 -18.80
CA PHE A 206 9.90 10.29 -18.33
C PHE A 206 8.44 10.80 -18.37
N PRO A 207 8.09 11.78 -17.52
CA PRO A 207 6.83 12.50 -17.66
C PRO A 207 6.69 13.22 -19.00
N SER A 208 5.49 13.71 -19.31
CA SER A 208 5.24 14.51 -20.52
C SER A 208 6.15 15.75 -20.55
N PRO A 209 6.70 16.12 -21.73
CA PRO A 209 7.50 17.35 -21.86
C PRO A 209 6.63 18.61 -21.83
N ASP A 210 5.31 18.50 -22.00
CA ASP A 210 4.39 19.63 -22.03
C ASP A 210 3.92 20.01 -20.60
N PRO A 211 4.24 21.22 -20.10
CA PRO A 211 3.84 21.66 -18.76
C PRO A 211 2.32 21.66 -18.54
N GLY A 212 1.53 22.05 -19.56
CA GLY A 212 0.06 22.13 -19.44
C GLY A 212 -0.57 20.76 -19.22
N THR A 213 -0.14 19.78 -20.00
CA THR A 213 -0.51 18.38 -19.85
C THR A 213 -0.10 17.83 -18.49
N VAL A 214 1.12 18.14 -18.02
CA VAL A 214 1.58 17.73 -16.69
C VAL A 214 0.68 18.32 -15.61
N ALA A 215 0.38 19.62 -15.69
CA ALA A 215 -0.53 20.30 -14.77
C ALA A 215 -1.90 19.61 -14.70
N VAL A 216 -2.50 19.28 -15.85
CA VAL A 216 -3.79 18.58 -15.91
C VAL A 216 -3.71 17.21 -15.23
N ILE A 217 -2.68 16.43 -15.51
CA ILE A 217 -2.50 15.09 -14.91
C ILE A 217 -2.30 15.17 -13.40
N LEU A 218 -1.45 16.10 -12.92
CA LEU A 218 -1.23 16.31 -11.49
C LEU A 218 -2.52 16.70 -10.78
N SER A 219 -3.27 17.66 -11.33
CA SER A 219 -4.54 18.12 -10.74
C SER A 219 -5.60 17.02 -10.73
N ALA A 220 -5.72 16.23 -11.80
CA ALA A 220 -6.65 15.11 -11.87
C ALA A 220 -6.30 13.99 -10.88
N ALA A 221 -5.00 13.75 -10.65
CA ALA A 221 -4.53 12.74 -9.70
C ALA A 221 -4.51 13.25 -8.24
N ALA A 222 -4.58 14.56 -8.00
CA ALA A 222 -4.33 15.20 -6.70
C ALA A 222 -5.05 14.54 -5.50
N PRO A 223 -6.33 14.12 -5.58
CA PRO A 223 -7.01 13.47 -4.45
C PRO A 223 -6.32 12.18 -3.97
N ALA A 224 -5.59 11.48 -4.86
CA ALA A 224 -4.84 10.28 -4.51
C ALA A 224 -3.57 10.56 -3.69
N LEU A 225 -3.16 11.82 -3.55
CA LEU A 225 -2.03 12.22 -2.72
C LEU A 225 -2.38 12.11 -1.23
N HIS A 226 -3.64 12.31 -0.85
CA HIS A 226 -4.11 12.33 0.54
C HIS A 226 -4.98 11.13 0.91
N SER A 227 -5.55 10.43 -0.08
CA SER A 227 -6.52 9.36 0.17
C SER A 227 -6.19 8.08 -0.60
N GLY A 228 -6.02 6.99 0.15
CA GLY A 228 -5.88 5.65 -0.41
C GLY A 228 -7.12 5.22 -1.20
N TYR A 229 -8.31 5.64 -0.78
CA TYR A 229 -9.56 5.39 -1.50
C TYR A 229 -9.55 6.00 -2.90
N HIS A 230 -9.19 7.29 -3.04
CA HIS A 230 -9.11 7.96 -4.34
C HIS A 230 -8.01 7.37 -5.22
N ARG A 231 -6.88 6.99 -4.63
CA ARG A 231 -5.82 6.26 -5.33
C ARG A 231 -6.35 4.97 -5.93
N ASP A 232 -6.99 4.13 -5.12
CA ASP A 232 -7.42 2.81 -5.55
C ASP A 232 -8.59 2.91 -6.55
N ARG A 233 -9.47 3.91 -6.40
CA ARG A 233 -10.51 4.25 -7.38
C ARG A 233 -9.91 4.61 -8.75
N LEU A 234 -8.97 5.56 -8.81
CA LEU A 234 -8.32 5.96 -10.06
C LEU A 234 -7.60 4.78 -10.74
N LEU A 235 -6.91 3.94 -9.96
CA LEU A 235 -6.25 2.74 -10.48
C LEU A 235 -7.24 1.73 -11.06
N ARG A 236 -8.37 1.47 -10.39
CA ARG A 236 -9.43 0.58 -10.88
C ARG A 236 -10.09 1.11 -12.15
N GLU A 237 -10.51 2.38 -12.17
CA GLU A 237 -11.17 3.01 -13.31
C GLU A 237 -10.26 3.05 -14.54
N SER A 238 -8.97 3.41 -14.34
CA SER A 238 -7.97 3.35 -15.41
C SER A 238 -7.82 1.94 -15.98
N ALA A 239 -7.76 0.91 -15.11
CA ALA A 239 -7.66 -0.47 -15.54
C ALA A 239 -8.88 -0.92 -16.36
N GLN A 240 -10.09 -0.49 -15.98
CA GLN A 240 -11.31 -0.75 -16.75
C GLN A 240 -11.28 -0.06 -18.12
N ARG A 241 -10.85 1.21 -18.18
CA ARG A 241 -10.72 1.98 -19.43
C ARG A 241 -9.71 1.36 -20.40
N ARG A 242 -8.58 0.85 -19.89
CA ARG A 242 -7.61 0.11 -20.73
C ARG A 242 -8.22 -1.16 -21.32
N ARG A 243 -9.02 -1.92 -20.55
CA ARG A 243 -9.70 -3.12 -21.06
C ARG A 243 -10.74 -2.81 -22.13
N ARG A 244 -11.41 -1.65 -22.06
CA ARG A 244 -12.41 -1.18 -23.03
C ARG A 244 -11.81 -0.55 -24.29
N GLY A 245 -10.50 -0.70 -24.55
CA GLY A 245 -9.88 -0.28 -25.81
C GLY A 245 -9.75 1.24 -26.03
N HIS A 246 -10.02 2.09 -25.03
CA HIS A 246 -9.95 3.56 -25.14
C HIS A 246 -8.51 4.12 -25.31
N THR A 247 -7.52 3.25 -25.61
CA THR A 247 -6.08 3.57 -25.65
C THR A 247 -5.41 3.33 -27.01
N LEU A 248 -6.15 2.89 -28.03
CA LEU A 248 -5.57 2.40 -29.30
C LEU A 248 -5.56 3.45 -30.43
N THR A 249 -4.86 4.57 -30.24
CA THR A 249 -4.55 5.47 -31.38
C THR A 249 -3.08 5.90 -31.51
N VAL A 250 -2.16 5.32 -30.73
CA VAL A 250 -0.71 5.51 -30.96
C VAL A 250 -0.08 4.18 -31.36
N PRO A 251 0.61 4.08 -32.52
CA PRO A 251 1.32 2.87 -32.91
C PRO A 251 2.33 2.45 -31.82
N PRO A 252 2.52 1.15 -31.56
CA PRO A 252 3.33 0.63 -30.46
C PRO A 252 4.84 0.98 -30.56
N GLN A 253 5.27 1.61 -31.65
CA GLN A 253 6.67 1.93 -31.94
C GLN A 253 7.22 3.11 -31.09
N HIS A 254 6.35 3.95 -30.51
CA HIS A 254 6.76 5.09 -29.66
C HIS A 254 6.47 4.88 -28.17
N VAL A 255 6.06 3.67 -27.77
CA VAL A 255 5.90 3.29 -26.36
C VAL A 255 7.01 2.32 -25.99
N PRO A 256 8.20 2.79 -25.56
CA PRO A 256 9.20 1.88 -25.03
C PRO A 256 8.66 1.31 -23.71
N ASN A 257 8.17 0.06 -23.79
CA ASN A 257 7.69 -0.76 -22.70
C ASN A 257 6.32 -0.39 -22.10
N ALA A 258 5.25 -0.49 -22.89
CA ALA A 258 3.89 -0.65 -22.36
C ALA A 258 3.81 -1.80 -21.32
N GLY A 259 4.67 -2.81 -21.47
CA GLY A 259 4.84 -3.92 -20.54
C GLY A 259 5.48 -3.62 -19.18
N ARG A 260 6.07 -2.44 -18.97
CA ARG A 260 6.53 -2.01 -17.64
C ARG A 260 5.43 -1.30 -16.84
N TYR A 261 4.34 -0.91 -17.51
CA TYR A 261 3.26 -0.08 -16.95
C TYR A 261 1.85 -0.68 -17.14
N LEU A 262 1.75 -1.87 -17.75
CA LEU A 262 0.68 -2.83 -17.58
C LEU A 262 1.23 -3.99 -16.73
N PRO A 263 0.41 -4.69 -15.93
CA PRO A 263 0.86 -5.89 -15.24
C PRO A 263 1.26 -6.93 -16.30
N LYS A 264 2.57 -7.08 -16.55
CA LYS A 264 3.09 -8.21 -17.32
C LYS A 264 3.13 -9.44 -16.42
N ARG A 265 2.70 -10.57 -17.00
CA ARG A 265 2.98 -11.93 -16.52
C ARG A 265 4.40 -11.99 -15.96
N PRO A 266 4.63 -12.52 -14.75
CA PRO A 266 5.90 -12.36 -14.05
C PRO A 266 7.04 -12.99 -14.86
N PRO A 267 8.09 -12.22 -15.23
CA PRO A 267 9.32 -12.80 -15.76
C PRO A 267 10.17 -13.37 -14.61
N SER A 268 10.93 -14.43 -14.92
CA SER A 268 11.83 -15.12 -13.98
C SER A 268 12.78 -14.13 -13.27
N PRO A 269 13.05 -14.30 -11.97
CA PRO A 269 13.74 -13.28 -11.18
C PRO A 269 15.23 -13.14 -11.55
N PRO A 270 15.75 -11.91 -11.79
CA PRO A 270 17.17 -11.66 -12.04
C PRO A 270 18.05 -11.77 -10.79
N LYS A 271 19.27 -12.28 -11.01
CA LYS A 271 20.27 -12.76 -10.06
C LYS A 271 21.02 -11.68 -9.26
N THR A 272 20.41 -10.67 -8.65
CA THR A 272 21.02 -9.96 -7.48
C THR A 272 20.06 -8.92 -6.90
N ALA A 273 19.53 -9.18 -5.72
CA ALA A 273 18.96 -8.16 -4.85
C ALA A 273 19.47 -8.48 -3.44
N PRO A 274 19.92 -7.49 -2.66
CA PRO A 274 20.50 -7.74 -1.36
C PRO A 274 19.40 -8.24 -0.43
N ILE A 275 19.68 -9.37 0.22
CA ILE A 275 18.88 -9.97 1.27
C ILE A 275 18.89 -8.99 2.45
N LEU A 276 17.76 -8.36 2.76
CA LEU A 276 17.54 -7.83 4.11
C LEU A 276 17.14 -9.02 5.00
N ALA A 277 17.73 -9.10 6.19
CA ALA A 277 17.78 -10.28 7.04
C ALA A 277 16.40 -10.99 7.24
N GLY A 278 16.38 -12.31 7.04
CA GLY A 278 15.25 -13.19 7.39
C GLY A 278 14.71 -14.05 6.25
N PHE A 279 14.47 -13.47 5.06
CA PHE A 279 13.83 -14.18 3.94
C PHE A 279 14.69 -14.21 2.67
N ASN A 280 14.77 -15.39 2.04
CA ASN A 280 15.49 -15.60 0.80
C ASN A 280 14.53 -15.66 -0.42
N ARG A 281 15.09 -15.91 -1.62
CA ARG A 281 14.29 -16.01 -2.84
C ARG A 281 13.36 -17.21 -2.88
N ASP A 282 13.76 -18.31 -2.25
CA ASP A 282 12.95 -19.52 -2.23
C ASP A 282 11.75 -19.32 -1.32
N ASP A 283 11.89 -18.57 -0.22
CA ASP A 283 10.76 -18.16 0.62
C ASP A 283 9.75 -17.29 -0.15
N ALA A 284 10.23 -16.37 -0.99
CA ALA A 284 9.36 -15.56 -1.86
C ALA A 284 8.62 -16.41 -2.91
N ARG A 285 9.30 -17.38 -3.53
CA ARG A 285 8.68 -18.32 -4.48
C ARG A 285 7.66 -19.22 -3.78
N ARG A 286 7.97 -19.67 -2.56
CA ARG A 286 7.07 -20.50 -1.75
C ARG A 286 5.79 -19.76 -1.39
N LEU A 287 5.88 -18.48 -1.05
CA LEU A 287 4.70 -17.64 -0.81
C LEU A 287 3.82 -17.52 -2.07
N LEU A 288 4.43 -17.30 -3.23
CA LEU A 288 3.70 -17.26 -4.50
C LEU A 288 3.04 -18.60 -4.84
N TRP A 289 3.75 -19.71 -4.62
CA TRP A 289 3.22 -21.06 -4.78
C TRP A 289 2.03 -21.30 -3.85
N LEU A 290 2.17 -20.96 -2.56
CA LEU A 290 1.12 -21.12 -1.57
C LEU A 290 -0.14 -20.32 -1.94
N THR A 291 0.01 -19.05 -2.34
CA THR A 291 -1.12 -18.23 -2.80
C THR A 291 -1.82 -18.85 -4.02
N THR A 292 -1.05 -19.42 -4.95
CA THR A 292 -1.59 -20.11 -6.13
C THR A 292 -2.32 -21.39 -5.74
N HIS A 293 -1.75 -22.17 -4.82
CA HIS A 293 -2.35 -23.37 -4.26
C HIS A 293 -3.67 -23.05 -3.55
N LEU A 294 -3.68 -22.02 -2.69
CA LEU A 294 -4.90 -21.52 -2.04
C LEU A 294 -5.95 -21.06 -3.05
N ALA A 295 -5.57 -20.37 -4.13
CA ALA A 295 -6.53 -20.01 -5.19
C ALA A 295 -7.19 -21.24 -5.84
N HIS A 296 -6.44 -22.34 -5.98
CA HIS A 296 -7.01 -23.60 -6.45
C HIS A 296 -7.95 -24.22 -5.41
N GLN A 297 -7.56 -24.25 -4.13
CA GLN A 297 -8.38 -24.77 -3.03
C GLN A 297 -9.68 -23.98 -2.86
N VAL A 298 -9.62 -22.64 -2.96
CA VAL A 298 -10.79 -21.75 -2.98
C VAL A 298 -11.73 -22.11 -4.11
N LYS A 299 -11.21 -22.33 -5.33
CA LYS A 299 -12.05 -22.69 -6.48
C LYS A 299 -12.66 -24.09 -6.35
N ARG A 300 -11.94 -25.04 -5.75
CA ARG A 300 -12.34 -26.45 -5.65
C ARG A 300 -13.30 -26.71 -4.50
N HIS A 301 -13.02 -26.17 -3.32
CA HIS A 301 -13.75 -26.47 -2.09
C HIS A 301 -14.55 -25.28 -1.55
N GLY A 302 -14.36 -24.07 -2.10
CA GLY A 302 -15.09 -22.89 -1.64
C GLY A 302 -14.60 -22.33 -0.30
N ILE A 303 -13.37 -22.64 0.13
CA ILE A 303 -12.81 -22.09 1.37
C ILE A 303 -12.77 -20.54 1.32
N ARG A 304 -13.10 -19.91 2.44
CA ARG A 304 -13.21 -18.46 2.63
C ARG A 304 -12.52 -18.07 3.94
N PRO A 305 -12.12 -16.79 4.12
CA PRO A 305 -11.57 -16.31 5.38
C PRO A 305 -12.50 -16.59 6.58
N ASP A 306 -13.82 -16.59 6.33
CA ASP A 306 -14.87 -16.87 7.32
C ASP A 306 -14.73 -18.25 7.99
N HIS A 307 -14.11 -19.20 7.28
CA HIS A 307 -13.88 -20.56 7.77
C HIS A 307 -12.61 -20.72 8.60
N VAL A 308 -11.86 -19.64 8.83
CA VAL A 308 -10.62 -19.71 9.61
C VAL A 308 -10.96 -19.56 11.11
N PRO A 309 -10.66 -20.58 11.95
CA PRO A 309 -10.77 -20.47 13.40
C PRO A 309 -9.65 -19.59 13.97
N ALA A 310 -9.78 -19.13 15.21
CA ALA A 310 -8.74 -18.33 15.86
C ALA A 310 -7.50 -19.16 16.28
N LEU A 311 -7.63 -20.48 16.43
CA LEU A 311 -6.54 -21.45 16.56
C LEU A 311 -6.64 -22.42 15.39
N LEU A 312 -5.62 -22.39 14.53
CA LEU A 312 -5.61 -23.18 13.31
C LEU A 312 -5.41 -24.68 13.62
N PRO A 313 -6.27 -25.60 13.13
CA PRO A 313 -6.17 -27.03 13.45
C PRO A 313 -4.94 -27.68 12.81
N ALA A 314 -4.41 -28.75 13.42
CA ALA A 314 -3.49 -29.67 12.75
C ALA A 314 -4.22 -30.94 12.30
N PRO A 315 -3.69 -31.66 11.29
CA PRO A 315 -4.24 -32.93 10.86
C PRO A 315 -4.37 -33.93 12.03
N GLY A 316 -5.55 -34.53 12.17
CA GLY A 316 -5.82 -35.55 13.20
C GLY A 316 -5.94 -35.02 14.63
N GLU A 317 -5.98 -33.71 14.84
CA GLU A 317 -6.12 -33.10 16.16
C GLU A 317 -7.60 -32.93 16.53
N ASP A 318 -8.06 -33.67 17.54
CA ASP A 318 -9.40 -33.52 18.12
C ASP A 318 -9.36 -32.63 19.36
N GLY A 319 -9.95 -31.44 19.26
CA GLY A 319 -10.09 -30.51 20.38
C GLY A 319 -9.12 -29.33 20.36
N LEU A 320 -8.84 -28.78 21.55
CA LEU A 320 -8.00 -27.59 21.68
C LEU A 320 -6.52 -27.96 21.81
N PRO A 321 -5.62 -27.26 21.11
CA PRO A 321 -4.18 -27.55 21.17
C PRO A 321 -3.59 -27.28 22.56
N ASP A 322 -2.34 -27.68 22.80
CA ASP A 322 -1.56 -27.29 23.98
C ASP A 322 -1.35 -25.76 24.06
N PRO A 323 -1.46 -25.07 25.21
CA PRO A 323 -1.32 -23.61 25.31
C PRO A 323 0.02 -23.10 24.79
N ALA A 324 1.08 -23.91 24.92
CA ALA A 324 2.42 -23.55 24.49
C ALA A 324 2.47 -23.23 22.99
N VAL A 325 1.54 -23.78 22.19
CA VAL A 325 1.48 -23.52 20.74
C VAL A 325 0.41 -22.51 20.35
N TRP A 326 -0.41 -22.01 21.26
CA TRP A 326 -1.57 -21.16 20.93
C TRP A 326 -1.19 -19.87 20.21
N ARG A 327 -0.16 -19.18 20.71
CA ARG A 327 0.34 -17.95 20.07
C ARG A 327 0.78 -18.21 18.63
N THR A 328 1.49 -19.31 18.41
CA THR A 328 1.94 -19.73 17.08
C THR A 328 0.76 -20.08 16.17
N ARG A 329 -0.21 -20.86 16.68
CA ARG A 329 -1.43 -21.27 15.96
C ARG A 329 -2.31 -20.08 15.60
N TRP A 330 -2.37 -19.09 16.47
CA TRP A 330 -3.07 -17.83 16.25
C TRP A 330 -2.40 -16.99 15.16
N HIS A 331 -1.07 -16.87 15.17
CA HIS A 331 -0.34 -16.24 14.06
C HIS A 331 -0.58 -16.97 12.72
N PHE A 332 -0.65 -18.31 12.73
CA PHE A 332 -1.00 -19.08 11.54
C PHE A 332 -2.44 -18.84 11.09
N ALA A 333 -3.40 -18.71 12.00
CA ALA A 333 -4.78 -18.34 11.69
C ALA A 333 -4.86 -16.95 11.03
N ILE A 334 -4.15 -15.95 11.58
CA ILE A 334 -4.04 -14.61 10.98
C ILE A 334 -3.41 -14.69 9.59
N ALA A 335 -2.30 -15.41 9.45
CA ALA A 335 -1.64 -15.62 8.17
C ALA A 335 -2.57 -16.24 7.12
N LEU A 336 -3.28 -17.32 7.48
CA LEU A 336 -4.21 -17.99 6.57
C LEU A 336 -5.37 -17.07 6.19
N HIS A 337 -5.97 -16.38 7.17
CA HIS A 337 -7.04 -15.42 6.93
C HIS A 337 -6.57 -14.31 5.97
N MET A 338 -5.37 -13.75 6.16
CA MET A 338 -4.78 -12.76 5.26
C MET A 338 -4.60 -13.30 3.84
N LEU A 339 -4.08 -14.51 3.70
CA LEU A 339 -3.85 -15.15 2.39
C LEU A 339 -5.17 -15.46 1.68
N LEU A 340 -6.17 -16.01 2.36
CA LEU A 340 -7.50 -16.23 1.79
C LEU A 340 -8.17 -14.90 1.43
N THR A 341 -8.04 -13.86 2.27
CA THR A 341 -8.55 -12.51 1.96
C THR A 341 -7.85 -11.94 0.72
N HIS A 342 -6.55 -12.19 0.56
CA HIS A 342 -5.82 -11.79 -0.63
C HIS A 342 -6.29 -12.51 -1.90
N VAL A 343 -6.59 -13.81 -1.79
CA VAL A 343 -7.12 -14.60 -2.91
C VAL A 343 -8.52 -14.13 -3.33
N HIS A 344 -9.38 -13.74 -2.38
CA HIS A 344 -10.75 -13.27 -2.65
C HIS A 344 -10.84 -11.78 -3.00
N ASP A 345 -10.25 -10.91 -2.18
CA ASP A 345 -10.42 -9.44 -2.22
C ASP A 345 -9.15 -8.68 -2.68
N GLY A 346 -8.04 -9.38 -2.89
CA GLY A 346 -6.80 -8.82 -3.45
C GLY A 346 -5.86 -8.13 -2.45
N ALA A 347 -6.34 -7.49 -1.38
CA ALA A 347 -5.47 -6.81 -0.41
C ALA A 347 -5.30 -7.62 0.88
N THR A 348 -4.05 -7.97 1.22
CA THR A 348 -3.69 -8.53 2.54
C THR A 348 -3.75 -7.44 3.61
N SER A 349 -4.51 -7.67 4.69
CA SER A 349 -4.51 -6.81 5.88
C SER A 349 -4.55 -7.66 7.14
N SER A 350 -3.48 -7.59 7.92
CA SER A 350 -3.39 -8.19 9.26
C SER A 350 -4.39 -7.54 10.21
N ALA A 351 -4.52 -6.20 10.18
CA ALA A 351 -5.53 -5.50 10.97
C ALA A 351 -6.95 -5.99 10.71
N ARG A 352 -7.30 -6.27 9.44
CA ARG A 352 -8.61 -6.87 9.10
C ARG A 352 -8.76 -8.29 9.67
N ALA A 353 -7.72 -9.11 9.59
CA ALA A 353 -7.72 -10.46 10.15
C ALA A 353 -7.81 -10.42 11.69
N CYS A 354 -6.99 -9.62 12.37
CA CYS A 354 -7.05 -9.42 13.83
C CYS A 354 -8.43 -8.94 14.27
N HIS A 355 -9.03 -7.98 13.55
CA HIS A 355 -10.39 -7.50 13.82
C HIS A 355 -11.44 -8.61 13.68
N ALA A 356 -11.35 -9.47 12.65
CA ALA A 356 -12.24 -10.63 12.50
C ALA A 356 -12.15 -11.61 13.69
N PHE A 357 -10.97 -11.73 14.29
CA PHE A 357 -10.75 -12.48 15.52
C PHE A 357 -11.08 -11.70 16.82
N GLY A 358 -11.44 -10.42 16.75
CA GLY A 358 -11.72 -9.57 17.92
C GLY A 358 -10.48 -9.06 18.66
N THR A 359 -9.36 -8.94 17.95
CA THR A 359 -8.05 -8.54 18.50
C THR A 359 -7.46 -7.35 17.73
N THR A 360 -6.43 -6.72 18.29
CA THR A 360 -5.65 -5.64 17.65
C THR A 360 -4.36 -6.18 17.04
N ASP A 361 -3.83 -5.48 16.03
CA ASP A 361 -2.62 -5.85 15.31
C ASP A 361 -1.37 -5.29 15.99
N ASP A 362 -1.11 -5.74 17.22
CA ASP A 362 -0.05 -5.21 18.07
C ASP A 362 1.18 -6.13 18.15
N ASP A 363 1.06 -7.37 17.67
CA ASP A 363 2.10 -8.40 17.80
C ASP A 363 3.05 -8.45 16.60
N ALA A 364 4.36 -8.42 16.89
CA ALA A 364 5.42 -8.59 15.88
C ALA A 364 5.66 -10.07 15.60
N SER A 365 5.47 -10.49 14.34
CA SER A 365 5.66 -11.87 13.90
C SER A 365 6.32 -11.89 12.53
N LEU A 366 7.47 -12.58 12.41
CA LEU A 366 8.20 -12.72 11.14
C LEU A 366 7.33 -13.34 10.05
N LEU A 367 6.47 -14.31 10.39
CA LEU A 367 5.51 -14.91 9.46
C LEU A 367 4.53 -13.87 8.91
N LEU A 368 3.94 -13.07 9.80
CA LEU A 368 2.95 -12.06 9.41
C LEU A 368 3.60 -10.94 8.59
N ASP A 369 4.79 -10.49 8.98
CA ASP A 369 5.54 -9.48 8.22
C ASP A 369 5.99 -10.00 6.86
N GLY A 370 6.42 -11.26 6.78
CA GLY A 370 6.78 -11.94 5.54
C GLY A 370 5.63 -11.95 4.52
N ILE A 371 4.41 -12.25 4.98
CA ILE A 371 3.20 -12.24 4.16
C ILE A 371 2.74 -10.81 3.84
N ARG A 372 2.63 -9.94 4.86
CA ARG A 372 2.16 -8.54 4.76
C ARG A 372 2.98 -7.73 3.74
N LEU A 373 4.29 -7.94 3.73
CA LEU A 373 5.23 -7.22 2.86
C LEU A 373 5.51 -7.98 1.54
N GLY A 374 4.89 -9.14 1.33
CA GLY A 374 5.11 -9.99 0.15
C GLY A 374 6.55 -10.45 -0.01
N ARG A 375 7.24 -10.73 1.11
CA ARG A 375 8.68 -11.06 1.16
C ARG A 375 8.95 -12.55 1.07
N GLY A 376 8.11 -13.37 1.68
CA GLY A 376 8.26 -14.81 1.65
C GLY A 376 7.65 -15.50 2.86
N ILE A 377 7.68 -16.82 2.81
CA ILE A 377 7.27 -17.70 3.90
C ILE A 377 8.27 -18.87 4.00
N HIS A 378 8.65 -19.23 5.22
CA HIS A 378 9.53 -20.37 5.45
C HIS A 378 8.83 -21.69 5.11
N ASP A 379 9.64 -22.72 4.87
CA ASP A 379 9.18 -24.03 4.43
C ASP A 379 8.19 -24.67 5.39
N LEU A 380 8.56 -24.70 6.67
CA LEU A 380 7.75 -25.26 7.73
C LEU A 380 6.43 -24.50 7.92
N ASP A 381 6.46 -23.18 7.76
CA ASP A 381 5.28 -22.34 7.91
C ASP A 381 4.30 -22.55 6.75
N ALA A 382 4.81 -22.70 5.53
CA ALA A 382 3.98 -23.01 4.37
C ALA A 382 3.34 -24.40 4.47
N ALA A 383 4.11 -25.42 4.89
CA ALA A 383 3.60 -26.76 5.10
C ALA A 383 2.45 -26.77 6.12
N ARG A 384 2.64 -26.11 7.27
CA ARG A 384 1.61 -25.98 8.31
C ARG A 384 0.33 -25.29 7.82
N LEU A 385 0.46 -24.28 6.95
CA LEU A 385 -0.71 -23.62 6.37
C LEU A 385 -1.44 -24.52 5.35
N THR A 386 -0.70 -25.31 4.58
CA THR A 386 -1.30 -26.31 3.67
C THR A 386 -2.02 -27.40 4.45
N ASP A 387 -1.37 -28.00 5.44
CA ASP A 387 -1.94 -29.05 6.30
C ASP A 387 -3.22 -28.56 7.01
N ALA A 388 -3.21 -27.32 7.46
CA ALA A 388 -4.37 -26.70 8.08
C ALA A 388 -5.54 -26.49 7.10
N VAL A 389 -5.26 -26.15 5.84
CA VAL A 389 -6.31 -26.00 4.82
C VAL A 389 -6.95 -27.35 4.55
N ASP A 390 -6.15 -28.41 4.44
CA ASP A 390 -6.67 -29.77 4.26
C ASP A 390 -7.53 -30.17 5.47
N ALA A 391 -7.07 -29.91 6.70
CA ALA A 391 -7.87 -30.16 7.92
C ALA A 391 -9.20 -29.36 7.96
N LEU A 392 -9.22 -28.11 7.48
CA LEU A 392 -10.44 -27.32 7.39
C LEU A 392 -11.41 -27.86 6.33
N VAL A 393 -10.89 -28.34 5.20
CA VAL A 393 -11.68 -28.96 4.13
C VAL A 393 -12.28 -30.28 4.60
N ASP A 394 -11.46 -31.14 5.22
CA ASP A 394 -11.90 -32.42 5.79
C ASP A 394 -12.89 -32.23 6.94
N GLY A 395 -12.72 -31.16 7.73
CA GLY A 395 -13.64 -30.73 8.77
C GLY A 395 -14.95 -30.10 8.28
N GLY A 396 -15.17 -30.04 6.96
CA GLY A 396 -16.44 -29.61 6.36
C GLY A 396 -16.62 -28.09 6.26
N LEU A 397 -15.54 -27.30 6.34
CA LEU A 397 -15.56 -25.84 6.20
C LEU A 397 -16.63 -25.17 7.09
N VAL A 398 -16.44 -25.29 8.39
CA VAL A 398 -17.27 -24.60 9.39
C VAL A 398 -17.11 -23.08 9.27
N ASP A 399 -18.22 -22.33 9.27
CA ASP A 399 -18.19 -20.86 9.33
C ASP A 399 -17.90 -20.37 10.77
N TYR A 400 -16.62 -20.23 11.08
CA TYR A 400 -16.17 -19.78 12.39
C TYR A 400 -16.41 -18.29 12.62
N GLN A 401 -16.46 -17.47 11.57
CA GLN A 401 -16.81 -16.05 11.67
C GLN A 401 -18.25 -15.90 12.17
N ARG A 402 -19.19 -16.64 11.55
CA ARG A 402 -20.59 -16.68 12.01
C ARG A 402 -20.69 -17.13 13.47
N ARG A 403 -19.99 -18.21 13.85
CA ARG A 403 -19.98 -18.68 15.25
C ARG A 403 -19.49 -17.61 16.22
N ARG A 404 -18.41 -16.88 15.87
CA ARG A 404 -17.91 -15.76 16.68
C ARG A 404 -18.96 -14.66 16.79
N ASP A 405 -19.56 -14.25 15.67
CA ASP A 405 -20.54 -13.15 15.63
C ASP A 405 -21.81 -13.50 16.41
N THR A 406 -22.26 -14.76 16.40
CA THR A 406 -23.40 -15.25 17.19
C THR A 406 -23.09 -15.33 18.68
N LEU A 407 -21.91 -15.83 19.07
CA LEU A 407 -21.57 -16.05 20.47
C LEU A 407 -21.06 -14.77 21.17
N ARG A 408 -20.50 -13.82 20.43
CA ARG A 408 -19.95 -12.56 20.97
C ARG A 408 -20.96 -11.73 21.78
N PRO A 409 -22.24 -11.56 21.38
CA PRO A 409 -23.23 -10.84 22.17
C PRO A 409 -23.79 -11.65 23.37
N VAL A 410 -23.45 -12.93 23.52
CA VAL A 410 -23.98 -13.78 24.59
C VAL A 410 -23.32 -13.44 25.93
N THR A 411 -24.01 -12.62 26.71
CA THR A 411 -23.57 -12.17 28.03
C THR A 411 -24.07 -13.03 29.18
N ARG A 412 -25.10 -13.85 28.97
CA ARG A 412 -25.71 -14.70 30.00
C ARG A 412 -25.86 -16.13 29.50
N LEU A 413 -25.55 -17.09 30.38
CA LEU A 413 -25.74 -18.50 30.11
C LEU A 413 -27.25 -18.80 30.14
N PRO A 414 -27.82 -19.44 29.11
CA PRO A 414 -29.19 -19.93 29.16
C PRO A 414 -29.39 -20.85 30.36
N ARG A 415 -30.64 -21.01 30.81
CA ARG A 415 -30.95 -21.96 31.88
C ARG A 415 -30.57 -23.37 31.41
N LEU A 416 -29.56 -23.94 32.05
CA LEU A 416 -29.14 -25.30 31.79
C LEU A 416 -30.07 -26.27 32.52
N PRO A 417 -30.39 -27.43 31.94
CA PRO A 417 -31.04 -28.54 32.64
C PRO A 417 -30.06 -29.24 33.61
N LEU A 418 -29.30 -28.47 34.38
CA LEU A 418 -28.33 -28.94 35.37
C LEU A 418 -28.76 -28.48 36.77
N ALA A 419 -28.40 -29.25 37.79
CA ALA A 419 -28.57 -28.82 39.17
C ALA A 419 -27.75 -27.54 39.44
N ALA A 420 -28.33 -26.58 40.19
CA ALA A 420 -27.82 -25.21 40.36
C ALA A 420 -26.40 -25.08 40.95
N GLY A 421 -25.81 -26.16 41.48
CA GLY A 421 -24.46 -26.19 42.05
C GLY A 421 -23.40 -26.93 41.23
N ARG A 422 -23.68 -27.31 39.97
CA ARG A 422 -22.76 -28.14 39.16
C ARG A 422 -21.69 -27.39 38.37
N LEU A 423 -21.77 -26.07 38.26
CA LEU A 423 -20.72 -25.29 37.59
C LEU A 423 -19.66 -24.86 38.62
N PRO A 424 -18.45 -25.45 38.61
CA PRO A 424 -17.42 -25.13 39.58
C PRO A 424 -16.93 -23.69 39.41
N GLU A 425 -16.69 -23.01 40.54
CA GLU A 425 -15.92 -21.78 40.59
C GLU A 425 -14.43 -22.12 40.57
N ILE A 426 -13.63 -21.39 39.79
CA ILE A 426 -12.18 -21.62 39.68
C ILE A 426 -11.48 -20.29 39.93
N ASP A 427 -10.59 -20.25 40.92
CA ASP A 427 -9.74 -19.10 41.23
C ASP A 427 -10.51 -17.75 41.32
N GLY A 428 -11.71 -17.77 41.89
CA GLY A 428 -12.57 -16.58 42.05
C GLY A 428 -13.40 -16.21 40.81
N HIS A 429 -13.35 -17.01 39.74
CA HIS A 429 -14.17 -16.81 38.55
C HIS A 429 -15.49 -17.61 38.63
N PRO A 430 -16.65 -16.95 38.48
CA PRO A 430 -17.94 -17.64 38.52
C PRO A 430 -18.09 -18.72 37.46
N GLY A 431 -18.66 -19.87 37.84
CA GLY A 431 -18.84 -21.02 36.94
C GLY A 431 -19.64 -20.72 35.66
N HIS A 432 -20.55 -19.75 35.69
CA HIS A 432 -21.31 -19.33 34.50
C HIS A 432 -20.45 -18.57 33.48
N ASP A 433 -19.51 -17.74 33.92
CA ASP A 433 -18.58 -17.02 33.06
C ASP A 433 -17.51 -17.96 32.48
N LEU A 434 -17.06 -18.93 33.27
CA LEU A 434 -16.19 -20.01 32.83
C LEU A 434 -16.89 -20.90 31.79
N ALA A 435 -18.16 -21.25 32.01
CA ALA A 435 -18.96 -22.02 31.06
C ALA A 435 -19.14 -21.30 29.71
N LEU A 436 -19.43 -20.00 29.71
CA LEU A 436 -19.54 -19.22 28.46
C LEU A 436 -18.20 -19.12 27.73
N THR A 437 -17.11 -18.93 28.46
CA THR A 437 -15.76 -18.90 27.89
C THR A 437 -15.36 -20.29 27.36
N TRP A 438 -15.78 -21.36 28.03
CA TRP A 438 -15.58 -22.75 27.58
C TRP A 438 -16.34 -23.01 26.27
N ILE A 439 -17.62 -22.61 26.19
CA ILE A 439 -18.44 -22.71 24.96
C ILE A 439 -17.79 -21.94 23.81
N TRP A 440 -17.34 -20.71 24.07
CA TRP A 440 -16.59 -19.91 23.09
C TRP A 440 -15.38 -20.68 22.55
N THR A 441 -14.54 -21.19 23.45
CA THR A 441 -13.29 -21.84 23.08
C THR A 441 -13.55 -23.11 22.26
N ARG A 442 -14.54 -23.92 22.65
CA ARG A 442 -14.93 -25.14 21.94
C ARG A 442 -15.54 -24.88 20.56
N LEU A 443 -16.42 -23.89 20.42
CA LEU A 443 -17.19 -23.70 19.18
C LEU A 443 -16.50 -22.80 18.17
N THR A 444 -15.72 -21.81 18.64
CA THR A 444 -14.99 -20.89 17.76
C THR A 444 -13.55 -21.32 17.51
N HIS A 445 -13.06 -22.32 18.25
CA HIS A 445 -11.64 -22.69 18.33
C HIS A 445 -10.78 -21.44 18.62
N GLY A 446 -11.26 -20.53 19.45
CA GLY A 446 -10.57 -19.29 19.81
C GLY A 446 -10.16 -19.29 21.28
N PRO A 447 -8.92 -18.85 21.60
CA PRO A 447 -8.46 -18.76 22.97
C PRO A 447 -9.27 -17.70 23.75
N ALA A 448 -9.28 -17.75 25.08
CA ALA A 448 -10.16 -16.90 25.89
C ALA A 448 -9.89 -15.40 25.68
N PHE A 449 -8.66 -15.01 25.33
CA PHE A 449 -8.32 -13.61 25.02
C PHE A 449 -9.00 -13.07 23.74
N THR A 450 -9.56 -13.93 22.89
CA THR A 450 -10.39 -13.54 21.72
C THR A 450 -11.89 -13.48 22.05
N SER A 451 -12.27 -13.93 23.25
CA SER A 451 -13.66 -13.99 23.69
C SER A 451 -14.15 -12.63 24.23
N PRO A 452 -15.46 -12.47 24.48
CA PRO A 452 -16.00 -11.30 25.19
C PRO A 452 -15.46 -11.14 26.62
N ARG A 453 -14.76 -12.13 27.17
CA ARG A 453 -14.22 -12.15 28.53
C ARG A 453 -12.70 -12.35 28.52
N PRO A 454 -11.92 -11.44 27.90
CA PRO A 454 -10.48 -11.63 27.72
C PRO A 454 -9.68 -11.64 29.03
N PHE A 455 -10.29 -11.21 30.14
CA PHE A 455 -9.71 -11.24 31.48
C PHE A 455 -9.71 -12.63 32.12
N ILE A 456 -10.48 -13.59 31.58
CA ILE A 456 -10.44 -14.98 32.04
C ILE A 456 -9.28 -15.67 31.33
N ALA A 457 -8.25 -16.02 32.10
CA ALA A 457 -7.09 -16.72 31.55
C ALA A 457 -7.44 -18.15 31.15
N ASP A 458 -6.80 -18.63 30.09
CA ASP A 458 -7.04 -19.96 29.51
C ASP A 458 -6.81 -21.12 30.50
N ARG A 459 -5.89 -20.92 31.46
CA ARG A 459 -5.65 -21.88 32.55
C ARG A 459 -6.90 -22.13 33.40
N HIS A 460 -7.74 -21.11 33.61
CA HIS A 460 -8.97 -21.24 34.40
C HIS A 460 -10.04 -21.98 33.59
N VAL A 461 -10.11 -21.77 32.27
CA VAL A 461 -11.02 -22.52 31.38
C VAL A 461 -10.64 -24.01 31.32
N ARG A 462 -9.36 -24.34 31.37
CA ARG A 462 -8.87 -25.74 31.44
C ARG A 462 -9.15 -26.39 32.79
N ALA A 463 -8.87 -25.68 33.88
CA ALA A 463 -9.19 -26.16 35.22
C ALA A 463 -10.71 -26.39 35.34
N PHE A 464 -11.52 -25.52 34.74
CA PHE A 464 -12.96 -25.72 34.61
C PHE A 464 -13.31 -26.97 33.78
N ASP A 465 -12.73 -27.16 32.59
CA ASP A 465 -12.96 -28.35 31.75
C ASP A 465 -12.59 -29.67 32.45
N ALA A 466 -11.53 -29.65 33.27
CA ALA A 466 -11.10 -30.78 34.08
C ALA A 466 -12.00 -31.03 35.30
N ALA A 467 -12.64 -29.98 35.84
CA ALA A 467 -13.49 -30.04 37.01
C ALA A 467 -14.95 -30.42 36.69
N ILE A 468 -15.41 -30.24 35.44
CA ILE A 468 -16.76 -30.63 35.02
C ILE A 468 -16.84 -32.12 34.64
N ASP A 469 -17.94 -32.74 35.05
CA ASP A 469 -18.26 -34.13 34.71
C ASP A 469 -18.71 -34.25 33.21
N PRO A 470 -18.69 -35.47 32.64
CA PRO A 470 -19.08 -35.68 31.23
C PRO A 470 -20.51 -35.25 30.88
N GLU A 471 -21.47 -35.32 31.80
CA GLU A 471 -22.86 -34.90 31.58
C GLU A 471 -22.93 -33.38 31.47
N THR A 472 -22.28 -32.66 32.40
CA THR A 472 -22.13 -31.20 32.34
C THR A 472 -21.43 -30.76 31.05
N ARG A 473 -20.38 -31.48 30.62
CA ARG A 473 -19.67 -31.20 29.36
C ARG A 473 -20.58 -31.36 28.15
N LEU A 474 -21.40 -32.42 28.11
CA LEU A 474 -22.36 -32.66 27.04
C LEU A 474 -23.43 -31.57 27.01
N THR A 475 -24.04 -31.24 28.15
CA THR A 475 -25.07 -30.19 28.22
C THR A 475 -24.55 -28.82 27.79
N LEU A 476 -23.31 -28.46 28.17
CA LEU A 476 -22.68 -27.22 27.70
C LEU A 476 -22.43 -27.23 26.19
N ALA A 477 -22.00 -28.37 25.63
CA ALA A 477 -21.82 -28.51 24.19
C ALA A 477 -23.16 -28.37 23.44
N GLU A 478 -24.21 -29.05 23.89
CA GLU A 478 -25.56 -28.96 23.34
C GLU A 478 -26.13 -27.54 23.44
N THR A 479 -25.98 -26.89 24.60
CA THR A 479 -26.40 -25.50 24.79
C THR A 479 -25.69 -24.56 23.82
N GLY A 480 -24.38 -24.75 23.65
CA GLY A 480 -23.60 -23.99 22.69
C GLY A 480 -24.07 -24.19 21.25
N GLN A 481 -24.40 -25.43 20.86
CA GLN A 481 -24.97 -25.72 19.53
C GLN A 481 -26.36 -25.09 19.37
N GLN A 482 -27.21 -25.13 20.40
CA GLN A 482 -28.52 -24.51 20.39
C GLN A 482 -28.43 -22.99 20.19
N LEU A 483 -27.48 -22.32 20.87
CA LEU A 483 -27.22 -20.89 20.68
C LEU A 483 -26.88 -20.54 19.21
N LEU A 484 -26.15 -21.42 18.53
CA LEU A 484 -25.82 -21.25 17.11
C LEU A 484 -27.04 -21.49 16.20
N ALA A 485 -27.86 -22.50 16.53
CA ALA A 485 -29.06 -22.87 15.77
C ALA A 485 -30.19 -21.83 15.90
N ASP A 486 -30.41 -21.27 17.09
CA ASP A 486 -31.45 -20.26 17.33
C ASP A 486 -31.17 -18.97 16.52
N ALA A 487 -29.89 -18.65 16.31
CA ALA A 487 -29.49 -17.54 15.45
C ALA A 487 -29.82 -17.78 13.96
N ASP A 488 -29.82 -19.03 13.50
CA ASP A 488 -30.23 -19.39 12.12
C ASP A 488 -31.73 -19.17 11.90
N VAL A 489 -32.58 -19.48 12.88
CA VAL A 489 -34.04 -19.28 12.79
C VAL A 489 -34.40 -17.80 12.70
N THR A 490 -33.61 -16.93 13.33
CA THR A 490 -33.88 -15.48 13.40
C THR A 490 -33.41 -14.72 12.15
N THR A 491 -32.56 -15.31 11.31
CA THR A 491 -31.91 -14.66 10.14
C THR A 491 -32.47 -15.07 8.77
N ILE A 492 -33.52 -15.90 8.71
CA ILE A 492 -34.25 -16.16 7.47
C ILE A 492 -35.05 -14.90 7.09
N PRO A 493 -34.81 -14.24 5.95
CA PRO A 493 -35.67 -13.15 5.50
C PRO A 493 -37.04 -13.74 5.21
N THR A 494 -38.07 -13.13 5.79
CA THR A 494 -39.49 -13.36 5.53
C THR A 494 -39.79 -13.25 4.04
N THR A 495 -39.60 -14.35 3.33
CA THR A 495 -40.16 -14.53 2.00
C THR A 495 -41.62 -14.88 2.24
N HIS A 496 -42.51 -13.98 1.84
CA HIS A 496 -43.94 -14.23 1.76
C HIS A 496 -44.19 -15.59 1.07
N ALA A 497 -44.54 -16.60 1.84
CA ALA A 497 -45.21 -17.80 1.35
C ALA A 497 -46.10 -18.33 2.48
N THR A 498 -47.39 -18.15 2.27
CA THR A 498 -48.52 -18.58 3.08
C THR A 498 -48.49 -20.10 3.27
N TRP A 499 -47.92 -20.62 4.36
CA TRP A 499 -48.15 -21.99 4.80
C TRP A 499 -48.73 -21.97 6.22
N ALA A 500 -49.88 -22.62 6.36
CA ALA A 500 -50.76 -22.63 7.52
C ALA A 500 -50.08 -23.20 8.79
N PRO A 501 -50.51 -22.80 9.99
CA PRO A 501 -49.94 -23.28 11.23
C PRO A 501 -50.32 -24.76 11.45
N VAL A 502 -49.34 -25.65 11.41
CA VAL A 502 -49.48 -26.98 11.99
C VAL A 502 -49.10 -26.87 13.47
N THR A 503 -50.12 -26.78 14.32
CA THR A 503 -50.00 -26.99 15.75
C THR A 503 -49.66 -28.46 16.02
N ARG A 504 -48.43 -28.75 16.46
CA ARG A 504 -48.15 -29.98 17.21
C ARG A 504 -47.91 -29.63 18.67
N ARG A 505 -48.90 -29.96 19.50
CA ARG A 505 -48.74 -30.19 20.93
C ARG A 505 -48.03 -31.53 21.12
N TYR A 506 -47.01 -31.54 21.98
CA TYR A 506 -46.63 -32.71 22.78
C TYR A 506 -46.65 -32.18 24.23
N GLY A 507 -47.32 -32.81 25.21
CA GLY A 507 -47.57 -34.24 25.37
C GLY A 507 -46.47 -34.78 26.23
#